data_AF-A0A1Y5I928-F1
#
_entry.id   AF-A0A1Y5I928-F1
#
_cell.length_a   1.000
_cell.length_b   1.000
_cell.length_c   1.000
_cell.angle_alpha   90.00
_cell.angle_beta   90.00
_cell.angle_gamma   90.00
#
_symmetry.space_group_name_H-M   'P 1'
#
loop_
_entity.id
_entity.type
_entity.pdbx_description
1 polymer ?
#
loop_
_entity_poly.entity_id
_entity_poly.type
_entity_poly.pdbx_seq_one_letter_code
_entity_poly.pdbx_strand_id
1 'polypeptide(L)'
;MRWHDNKLAYRYPRGESYLDVIARLDPLIQELESYREDILIVGHQGVLRLIYAYFAGLDRDEAATLSIPLNTVIKLTPRTHDCIEERFLLHDPTKNAEPIDPPSY
;
A
#
# COMPACT_ATOMS: atom_id res chain seq x y z
N MET A 1 -3.21 9.52 26.43
CA MET A 1 -3.29 8.20 25.78
C MET A 1 -2.71 8.35 24.38
N ARG A 2 -1.59 7.68 24.09
CA ARG A 2 -0.72 7.97 22.93
C ARG A 2 -1.29 7.35 21.65
N TRP A 3 -1.30 8.11 20.56
CA TRP A 3 -1.78 7.75 19.20
C TRP A 3 -1.09 6.54 18.55
N HIS A 4 -0.07 5.97 19.20
CA HIS A 4 0.65 4.80 18.74
C HIS A 4 -0.04 3.48 19.09
N ASP A 5 -0.81 3.43 20.18
CA ASP A 5 -1.33 2.17 20.73
C ASP A 5 -2.66 1.74 20.07
N ASN A 6 -3.27 2.58 19.22
CA ASN A 6 -4.58 2.31 18.65
C ASN A 6 -4.78 2.96 17.26
N LYS A 7 -3.80 2.77 16.37
CA LYS A 7 -3.76 3.39 15.03
C LYS A 7 -4.97 3.02 14.16
N LEU A 8 -5.56 1.84 14.40
CA LEU A 8 -6.76 1.36 13.69
C LEU A 8 -8.04 2.10 14.08
N ALA A 9 -8.29 2.25 15.39
CA ALA A 9 -9.49 2.89 15.92
C ALA A 9 -9.36 4.43 16.04
N TYR A 10 -8.15 4.96 15.88
CA TYR A 10 -7.93 6.40 15.92
C TYR A 10 -8.62 7.07 14.73
N ARG A 11 -9.68 7.83 15.05
CA ARG A 11 -10.39 8.67 14.11
C ARG A 11 -9.83 10.08 14.17
N TYR A 12 -9.32 10.58 13.04
CA TYR A 12 -8.91 11.98 12.95
C TYR A 12 -10.13 12.90 13.21
N PRO A 13 -9.95 14.07 13.84
CA PRO A 13 -11.05 15.02 14.04
C PRO A 13 -11.69 15.39 12.70
N ARG A 14 -12.98 15.11 12.54
CA ARG A 14 -13.74 15.24 11.26
C ARG A 14 -13.18 14.42 10.09
N GLY A 15 -12.32 13.45 10.36
CA GLY A 15 -11.72 12.55 9.38
C GLY A 15 -12.21 11.12 9.54
N GLU A 16 -11.56 10.22 8.81
CA GLU A 16 -11.84 8.79 8.81
C GLU A 16 -10.81 8.05 9.67
N SER A 17 -11.24 6.94 10.27
CA SER A 17 -10.32 5.95 10.86
C SER A 17 -9.91 4.92 9.80
N TYR A 18 -8.83 4.17 10.07
CA TYR A 18 -8.46 3.05 9.20
C TYR A 18 -9.56 2.00 9.10
N LEU A 19 -10.36 1.80 10.16
CA LEU A 19 -11.53 0.93 10.13
C LEU A 19 -12.62 1.42 9.17
N ASP A 20 -12.88 2.74 9.14
CA ASP A 20 -13.85 3.34 8.20
C ASP A 20 -13.38 3.14 6.74
N VAL A 21 -12.07 3.23 6.49
CA VAL A 21 -11.48 2.98 5.17
C VAL A 21 -11.57 1.50 4.78
N ILE A 22 -11.28 0.58 5.70
CA ILE A 22 -11.40 -0.87 5.46
C ILE A 22 -12.83 -1.25 5.11
N ALA A 23 -13.82 -0.77 5.89
CA ALA A 23 -15.23 -1.05 5.63
C ALA A 23 -15.69 -0.57 4.24
N ARG A 24 -15.09 0.49 3.70
CA ARG A 24 -15.36 0.97 2.34
C ARG A 24 -14.65 0.15 1.26
N LEU A 25 -13.52 -0.48 1.59
CA LEU A 25 -12.76 -1.33 0.68
C LEU A 25 -13.31 -2.76 0.59
N ASP A 26 -14.05 -3.24 1.59
CA ASP A 26 -14.67 -4.57 1.57
C ASP A 26 -15.43 -4.91 0.26
N PRO A 27 -16.35 -4.06 -0.28
CA PRO A 27 -17.01 -4.37 -1.54
C PRO A 27 -16.06 -4.39 -2.74
N LEU A 28 -15.04 -3.53 -2.75
CA LEU A 28 -14.03 -3.51 -3.80
C LEU A 28 -13.22 -4.81 -3.80
N ILE A 29 -12.84 -5.29 -2.62
CA ILE A 29 -12.10 -6.55 -2.48
C ILE A 29 -12.94 -7.73 -2.97
N GLN A 30 -14.23 -7.78 -2.63
CA GLN A 30 -15.13 -8.82 -3.13
C GLN A 30 -15.25 -8.82 -4.66
N GLU A 31 -15.32 -7.64 -5.27
CA GLU A 31 -15.27 -7.54 -6.74
C GLU A 31 -13.92 -8.05 -7.28
N LEU A 32 -12.80 -7.66 -6.68
CA LEU A 32 -11.45 -8.09 -7.07
C LEU A 32 -11.30 -9.62 -7.02
N GLU A 33 -11.82 -10.28 -5.99
CA GLU A 33 -11.81 -11.75 -5.87
C GLU A 33 -12.69 -12.46 -6.90
N SER A 34 -13.69 -11.77 -7.45
CA SER A 34 -14.57 -12.34 -8.47
C SER A 34 -13.91 -12.41 -9.85
N TYR A 35 -12.91 -11.58 -10.12
CA TYR A 35 -12.20 -11.58 -11.40
C TYR A 35 -11.19 -12.73 -11.47
N ARG A 36 -11.06 -13.35 -12.65
CA ARG A 36 -10.07 -14.41 -12.93
C ARG A 36 -8.92 -13.96 -13.83
N GLU A 37 -8.90 -12.67 -14.16
CA GLU A 37 -7.93 -12.05 -15.06
C GLU A 37 -6.95 -11.18 -14.28
N ASP A 38 -5.87 -10.75 -14.93
CA ASP A 38 -4.85 -9.91 -14.30
C ASP A 38 -5.39 -8.49 -14.08
N ILE A 39 -5.30 -7.98 -12.85
CA ILE A 39 -5.82 -6.66 -12.46
C ILE A 39 -4.65 -5.73 -12.11
N LEU A 40 -4.70 -4.50 -12.63
CA LEU A 40 -3.78 -3.43 -12.25
C LEU A 40 -4.52 -2.38 -11.40
N ILE A 41 -4.06 -2.20 -10.17
CA ILE A 41 -4.62 -1.21 -9.24
C ILE A 41 -3.66 -0.02 -9.15
N VAL A 42 -4.15 1.18 -9.46
CA VAL A 42 -3.40 2.45 -9.33
C VAL A 42 -4.13 3.36 -8.37
N GLY A 43 -3.44 3.83 -7.34
CA GLY A 43 -4.05 4.68 -6.32
C GLY A 43 -3.02 5.30 -5.39
N HIS A 44 -3.49 5.78 -4.24
CA HIS A 44 -2.64 6.42 -3.23
C HIS A 44 -2.01 5.39 -2.28
N GLN A 45 -0.83 5.71 -1.73
CA GLN A 45 -0.07 4.80 -0.84
C GLN A 45 -0.89 4.23 0.33
N GLY A 46 -1.76 5.04 0.94
CA GLY A 46 -2.58 4.60 2.07
C GLY A 46 -3.58 3.49 1.73
N VAL A 47 -4.21 3.57 0.56
CA VAL A 47 -5.19 2.58 0.09
C VAL A 47 -4.47 1.32 -0.40
N LEU A 48 -3.38 1.50 -1.15
CA LEU A 48 -2.58 0.38 -1.67
C LEU A 48 -2.02 -0.50 -0.54
N ARG A 49 -1.65 0.08 0.61
CA ARG A 49 -1.22 -0.68 1.79
C ARG A 49 -2.28 -1.62 2.33
N LEU A 50 -3.54 -1.18 2.36
CA LEU A 50 -4.66 -1.98 2.84
C LEU A 50 -4.95 -3.13 1.89
N ILE A 51 -4.98 -2.86 0.58
CA ILE A 51 -5.20 -3.87 -0.45
C ILE A 51 -4.06 -4.90 -0.44
N TYR A 52 -2.81 -4.43 -0.36
CA TYR A 52 -1.65 -5.32 -0.27
C TYR A 52 -1.70 -6.19 0.99
N ALA A 53 -2.01 -5.61 2.16
CA ALA A 53 -2.08 -6.36 3.41
C ALA A 53 -3.16 -7.45 3.36
N TYR A 54 -4.30 -7.15 2.72
CA TYR A 54 -5.36 -8.12 2.50
C TYR A 54 -4.87 -9.34 1.70
N PHE A 55 -4.26 -9.11 0.53
CA PHE A 55 -3.77 -10.20 -0.33
C PHE A 55 -2.52 -10.91 0.22
N ALA A 56 -1.73 -10.24 1.05
CA ALA A 56 -0.58 -10.83 1.74
C ALA A 56 -0.97 -11.60 3.01
N GLY A 57 -2.25 -11.54 3.43
CA GLY A 57 -2.73 -12.19 4.66
C GLY A 57 -2.17 -11.56 5.95
N LEU A 58 -1.77 -10.29 5.89
CA LEU A 58 -1.20 -9.56 7.02
C LEU A 58 -2.29 -8.99 7.93
N ASP A 59 -1.96 -8.83 9.21
CA ASP A 59 -2.89 -8.24 10.17
C ASP A 59 -3.16 -6.76 9.87
N ARG A 60 -4.36 -6.30 10.27
CA ARG A 60 -4.82 -4.93 10.03
C ARG A 60 -3.87 -3.89 10.64
N ASP A 61 -3.29 -4.19 11.79
CA ASP A 61 -2.33 -3.31 12.47
C ASP A 61 -1.00 -3.18 11.70
N GLU A 62 -0.58 -4.26 11.04
CA GLU A 62 0.64 -4.28 10.24
C GLU A 62 0.46 -3.51 8.93
N ALA A 63 -0.75 -3.55 8.35
CA ALA A 63 -1.09 -2.83 7.13
C ALA A 63 -0.74 -1.33 7.18
N ALA A 64 -0.94 -0.68 8.33
CA ALA A 64 -0.65 0.74 8.52
C ALA A 64 0.85 1.07 8.62
N THR A 65 1.69 0.06 8.79
CA THR A 65 3.15 0.18 8.97
C THR A 65 3.92 -0.23 7.71
N LEU A 66 3.25 -0.87 6.74
CA LEU A 66 3.86 -1.29 5.49
C LEU A 66 4.42 -0.13 4.67
N SER A 67 5.65 -0.29 4.20
CA SER A 67 6.32 0.64 3.30
C SER A 67 6.12 0.21 1.85
N ILE A 68 5.32 0.97 1.12
CA ILE A 68 5.18 0.84 -0.34
C ILE A 68 6.03 1.95 -0.99
N PRO A 69 7.17 1.62 -1.62
CA PRO A 69 8.01 2.60 -2.28
C PRO A 69 7.31 3.21 -3.50
N LEU A 70 7.61 4.47 -3.79
CA LEU A 70 7.15 5.14 -5.01
C LEU A 70 7.86 4.53 -6.23
N ASN A 71 7.24 4.68 -7.41
CA ASN A 71 7.77 4.21 -8.70
C ASN A 71 8.06 2.70 -8.77
N THR A 72 7.42 1.91 -7.91
CA THR A 72 7.57 0.47 -7.88
C THR A 72 6.22 -0.19 -8.11
N VAL A 73 6.15 -1.09 -9.08
CA VAL A 73 5.01 -1.98 -9.29
C VAL A 73 5.23 -3.23 -8.46
N ILE A 74 4.26 -3.57 -7.62
CA ILE A 74 4.28 -4.80 -6.81
C ILE A 74 3.26 -5.74 -7.44
N LYS A 75 3.74 -6.84 -7.99
CA LYS A 75 2.90 -7.91 -8.52
C LYS A 75 2.71 -8.96 -7.44
N LEU A 76 1.46 -9.25 -7.12
CA LEU A 76 1.07 -10.28 -6.17
C LEU A 76 0.46 -11.45 -6.95
N THR A 77 1.03 -12.64 -6.77
CA THR A 77 0.48 -13.88 -7.32
C THR A 77 -0.02 -14.74 -6.16
N PRO A 78 -1.33 -14.72 -5.85
CA PRO A 78 -1.88 -15.51 -4.77
C PRO A 78 -1.77 -17.00 -5.11
N ARG A 79 -1.15 -17.78 -4.21
CA ARG A 79 -1.19 -19.24 -4.22
C ARG A 79 -1.97 -19.74 -3.01
N THR A 80 -2.24 -21.04 -2.97
CA THR A 80 -3.08 -21.69 -1.94
C THR A 80 -2.63 -21.45 -0.49
N HIS A 81 -1.34 -21.17 -0.24
CA HIS A 81 -0.82 -20.94 1.10
C HIS A 81 0.11 -19.72 1.21
N ASP A 82 0.66 -19.26 0.07
CA ASP A 82 1.65 -18.19 0.04
C ASP A 82 1.29 -17.18 -1.06
N CYS A 83 1.60 -15.91 -0.84
CA CYS A 83 1.53 -14.89 -1.88
C CYS A 83 2.94 -14.66 -2.42
N ILE A 84 3.17 -14.92 -3.71
CA ILE A 84 4.45 -14.57 -4.34
C ILE A 84 4.43 -13.09 -4.66
N GLU A 85 5.38 -12.37 -4.10
CA GLU A 85 5.59 -10.96 -4.34
C GLU A 85 6.77 -10.73 -5.29
N GLU A 86 6.53 -10.04 -6.39
CA GLU A 86 7.55 -9.57 -7.32
C GLU A 86 7.52 -8.03 -7.36
N ARG A 87 8.67 -7.37 -7.16
CA ARG A 87 8.78 -5.91 -7.22
C ARG A 87 9.52 -5.46 -8.48
N PHE A 88 8.89 -4.58 -9.25
CA PHE A 88 9.43 -4.01 -10.47
C PHE A 88 9.63 -2.50 -10.27
N LEU A 89 10.88 -2.06 -10.16
CA LEU A 89 11.20 -0.63 -10.12
C LEU A 89 11.06 -0.05 -11.54
N LEU A 90 10.07 0.82 -11.74
CA LEU A 90 9.83 1.46 -13.03
C LEU A 90 10.78 2.63 -13.28
N HIS A 91 11.08 3.39 -12.22
CA HIS A 91 11.90 4.58 -12.33
C HIS A 91 12.77 4.76 -11.09
N ASP A 92 14.08 4.82 -11.33
CA ASP A 92 15.07 5.11 -10.30
C ASP A 92 15.36 6.62 -10.31
N PRO A 93 14.85 7.39 -9.33
CA PRO A 93 15.10 8.83 -9.27
C PRO A 93 16.59 9.15 -9.08
N THR A 94 17.37 8.21 -8.55
CA THR A 94 18.81 8.34 -8.32
C THR A 94 19.63 8.32 -9.61
N LYS A 95 19.07 7.80 -10.72
CA LYS A 95 19.76 7.79 -12.03
C LYS A 95 19.73 9.13 -12.76
N ASN A 96 18.83 10.03 -12.39
CA ASN A 96 18.63 11.32 -13.06
C ASN A 96 19.01 12.52 -12.20
N ALA A 97 19.53 12.31 -10.98
CA ALA A 97 20.23 13.35 -10.27
C ALA A 97 21.59 13.53 -10.94
N GLU A 98 21.64 14.36 -11.99
CA GLU A 98 22.92 14.98 -12.36
C GLU A 98 23.52 15.59 -11.08
N PRO A 99 24.83 15.39 -10.81
CA PRO A 99 25.48 15.98 -9.65
C PRO A 99 25.13 17.46 -9.61
N ILE A 100 24.49 17.90 -8.52
CA ILE A 100 24.28 19.32 -8.27
C ILE A 100 25.69 19.88 -8.09
N ASP A 101 26.23 20.49 -9.14
CA ASP A 101 27.52 21.15 -9.08
C ASP A 101 27.45 22.13 -7.89
N PRO A 102 28.38 22.07 -6.92
CA PRO A 102 28.31 22.96 -5.77
C PRO A 102 28.25 24.41 -6.29
N PRO A 103 27.41 25.28 -5.69
CA PRO A 103 27.31 26.65 -6.16
C PRO A 103 28.69 27.30 -6.07
N SER A 104 29.22 27.69 -7.23
CA SER A 104 30.42 28.53 -7.33
C SER A 104 30.16 29.81 -6.55
N TYR A 105 30.85 29.96 -5.41
CA TYR A 105 30.87 31.20 -4.63
C TYR A 105 31.87 32.19 -5.23
#